data_AF-A0AAD8AIX9-F1
#
_entry.id   AF-A0AAD8AIX9-F1
#
_cell.length_a   1.000
_cell.length_b   1.000
_cell.length_c   1.000
_cell.angle_alpha   90.00
_cell.angle_beta   90.00
_cell.angle_gamma   90.00
#
_symmetry.space_group_name_H-M   'P 1'
#
loop_
_entity.id
_entity.type
_entity.pdbx_description
1 polymer ?
#
loop_
_entity_poly.entity_id
_entity_poly.type
_entity_poly.pdbx_seq_one_letter_code
_entity_poly.pdbx_strand_id
1 'polypeptide(L)'
;MDIYQCIRPLYYALKVCGLTPFELIDQGNKDNKIKRLRISIIGILYNIFICISIIISILFVLISNSSYYIQSGYSPNIVTIVILYFSLSSSALSAVIGCIIKRKRLLILLENILKFETQFYSHNSKMIQFNRFIKFELLITYISITLLSIYDIWLWGIYYHSELNFLHYVFIHIIMSTLTIEYTNIIYLNYDKFKLINLSLVKDIKKYCQLIDITSYNISINNNYQELRKMNLISKLRNFRRLHYSLHNISDEVNKVFGIQILFFVLSFFIGITRNIYYSLYFVLNE
;
A
#
# COMPACT_ATOMS: atom_id res chain seq x y z
N MET A 1 3.72 18.99 -12.61
CA MET A 1 4.26 17.62 -12.77
C MET A 1 3.09 16.66 -12.60
N ASP A 2 2.86 15.79 -13.58
CA ASP A 2 1.67 14.95 -13.65
C ASP A 2 1.78 13.83 -12.60
N ILE A 3 1.03 13.90 -11.50
CA ILE A 3 1.11 12.97 -10.34
C ILE A 3 1.00 11.50 -10.80
N TYR A 4 0.27 11.27 -11.89
CA TYR A 4 0.14 9.99 -12.57
C TYR A 4 1.47 9.41 -13.08
N GLN A 5 2.49 10.21 -13.40
CA GLN A 5 3.82 9.69 -13.75
C GLN A 5 4.50 8.98 -12.59
N CYS A 6 4.24 9.43 -11.35
CA CYS A 6 4.81 8.79 -10.16
C CYS A 6 3.99 7.58 -9.69
N ILE A 7 2.69 7.51 -10.01
CA ILE A 7 1.81 6.38 -9.69
C ILE A 7 1.92 5.28 -10.75
N ARG A 8 2.37 5.61 -11.98
CA ARG A 8 2.45 4.68 -13.11
C ARG A 8 3.18 3.37 -12.82
N PRO A 9 4.44 3.35 -12.32
CA PRO A 9 5.16 2.10 -12.08
C PRO A 9 4.41 1.19 -11.10
N LEU A 10 3.90 1.81 -10.03
CA LEU A 10 3.09 1.21 -8.98
C LEU A 10 1.78 0.62 -9.52
N TYR A 11 1.08 1.39 -10.34
CA TYR A 11 -0.14 1.01 -11.02
C TYR A 11 0.09 -0.17 -11.97
N TYR A 12 1.21 -0.19 -12.70
CA TYR A 12 1.53 -1.32 -13.56
C TYR A 12 1.90 -2.58 -12.77
N ALA A 13 2.63 -2.45 -11.65
CA ALA A 13 2.91 -3.57 -10.75
C ALA A 13 1.61 -4.16 -10.17
N LEU A 14 0.70 -3.30 -9.70
CA LEU A 14 -0.63 -3.70 -9.24
C LEU A 14 -1.47 -4.34 -10.34
N LYS A 15 -1.37 -3.84 -11.58
CA LYS A 15 -2.08 -4.38 -12.73
C LYS A 15 -1.57 -5.78 -13.07
N VAL A 16 -0.27 -6.02 -13.04
CA VAL A 16 0.32 -7.35 -13.24
C VAL A 16 -0.10 -8.33 -12.13
N CYS A 17 -0.22 -7.85 -10.89
CA CYS A 17 -0.65 -8.68 -9.76
C CYS A 17 -2.17 -8.94 -9.71
N GLY A 18 -2.96 -8.39 -10.64
CA GLY A 18 -4.43 -8.50 -10.58
C GLY A 18 -5.07 -7.71 -9.45
N LEU A 19 -4.39 -6.68 -8.94
CA LEU A 19 -4.82 -5.90 -7.80
C LEU A 19 -5.54 -4.60 -8.20
N THR A 20 -5.50 -4.23 -9.49
CA THR A 20 -6.17 -3.03 -10.01
C THR A 20 -7.04 -3.35 -11.22
N PRO A 21 -8.38 -3.33 -11.09
CA PRO A 21 -9.31 -3.48 -12.21
C PRO A 21 -9.56 -2.13 -12.92
N PHE A 22 -8.57 -1.24 -12.97
CA PHE A 22 -8.74 0.09 -13.54
C PHE A 22 -7.98 0.25 -14.85
N GLU A 23 -8.42 1.24 -15.60
CA GLU A 23 -7.79 1.74 -16.80
C GLU A 23 -7.61 3.25 -16.68
N LEU A 24 -6.44 3.73 -17.09
CA LEU A 24 -6.12 5.15 -17.17
C LEU A 24 -6.64 5.66 -18.51
N ILE A 25 -7.65 6.53 -18.47
CA ILE A 25 -8.21 7.18 -19.65
C ILE A 25 -7.73 8.63 -19.66
N ASP A 26 -7.13 9.05 -20.76
CA ASP A 26 -6.86 10.46 -21.04
C ASP A 26 -8.20 11.12 -21.45
N GLN A 27 -8.74 12.03 -20.63
CA GLN A 27 -9.88 12.87 -21.00
C GLN A 27 -9.43 14.32 -21.21
N GLY A 28 -9.64 14.86 -22.41
CA GLY A 28 -9.39 16.26 -22.74
C GLY A 28 -8.80 16.47 -24.14
N ASN A 29 -8.87 17.71 -24.63
CA ASN A 29 -8.15 18.14 -25.84
C ASN A 29 -6.63 18.03 -25.62
N LYS A 30 -5.86 17.92 -26.72
CA LYS A 30 -4.41 17.65 -26.74
C LYS A 30 -3.58 18.49 -25.73
N ASP A 31 -4.05 19.69 -25.38
CA ASP A 31 -3.34 20.63 -24.49
C ASP A 31 -3.74 20.56 -23.00
N ASN A 32 -4.89 19.96 -22.66
CA ASN A 32 -5.39 19.85 -21.27
C ASN A 32 -5.88 18.42 -20.98
N LYS A 33 -5.00 17.45 -21.12
CA LYS A 33 -5.29 16.05 -20.79
C LYS A 33 -5.39 15.88 -19.26
N ILE A 34 -6.62 15.71 -18.77
CA ILE A 34 -6.86 15.27 -17.40
C ILE A 34 -6.96 13.75 -17.43
N LYS A 35 -5.98 13.07 -16.84
CA LYS A 35 -6.04 11.62 -16.62
C LYS A 35 -7.10 11.31 -15.59
N ARG A 36 -7.96 10.34 -15.88
CA ARG A 36 -8.92 9.77 -14.93
C ARG A 36 -8.82 8.25 -14.91
N LEU A 37 -9.09 7.68 -13.74
CA LEU A 37 -9.20 6.23 -13.57
C LEU A 37 -10.64 5.82 -13.85
N ARG A 38 -10.82 4.77 -14.64
CA ARG A 38 -12.13 4.12 -14.85
C ARG A 38 -12.01 2.64 -14.55
N ILE A 39 -13.09 2.04 -14.05
CA ILE A 39 -13.18 0.58 -13.92
C ILE A 39 -13.16 -0.03 -15.32
N SER A 40 -12.24 -0.95 -15.55
CA SER A 40 -12.08 -1.66 -16.81
C SER A 40 -12.67 -3.07 -16.70
N ILE A 41 -13.54 -3.44 -17.63
CA ILE A 41 -14.13 -4.79 -17.69
C ILE A 41 -13.02 -5.82 -17.91
N ILE A 42 -12.04 -5.51 -18.77
CA ILE A 42 -10.88 -6.37 -19.03
C ILE A 42 -10.07 -6.57 -17.73
N GLY A 43 -9.88 -5.51 -16.95
CA GLY A 43 -9.22 -5.61 -15.64
C GLY A 43 -9.98 -6.50 -14.66
N ILE A 44 -11.32 -6.46 -14.65
CA ILE A 44 -12.13 -7.36 -13.82
C ILE A 44 -11.95 -8.81 -14.28
N LEU A 45 -12.04 -9.08 -15.58
CA LEU A 45 -11.85 -10.43 -16.13
C LEU A 45 -10.45 -10.97 -15.81
N TYR A 46 -9.43 -10.12 -15.88
CA TYR A 46 -8.06 -10.49 -15.51
C TYR A 46 -7.93 -10.82 -14.02
N ASN A 47 -8.55 -10.04 -13.13
CA ASN A 47 -8.56 -10.35 -11.70
C ASN A 47 -9.29 -11.67 -11.40
N ILE A 48 -10.40 -11.95 -12.10
CA ILE A 48 -11.11 -13.24 -12.00
C ILE A 48 -10.21 -14.38 -12.46
N PHE A 49 -9.51 -14.21 -13.57
CA PHE A 49 -8.54 -15.19 -14.07
C PHE A 49 -7.45 -15.47 -13.02
N ILE A 50 -6.86 -14.44 -12.41
CA ILE A 50 -5.88 -14.61 -11.34
C ILE A 50 -6.46 -15.36 -10.13
N CYS A 51 -7.68 -15.02 -9.70
CA CYS A 51 -8.34 -15.77 -8.62
C CYS A 51 -8.47 -17.25 -8.96
N ILE A 52 -8.91 -17.58 -10.18
CA ILE A 52 -9.06 -18.97 -10.64
C ILE A 52 -7.69 -19.66 -10.66
N SER A 53 -6.64 -18.99 -11.17
CA SER A 53 -5.28 -19.54 -11.17
C SER A 53 -4.77 -19.82 -9.75
N ILE A 54 -5.06 -18.94 -8.79
CA ILE A 54 -4.71 -19.16 -7.37
C ILE A 54 -5.45 -20.38 -6.81
N ILE A 55 -6.76 -20.49 -7.04
CA ILE A 55 -7.57 -21.62 -6.57
C ILE A 55 -7.06 -22.94 -7.16
N ILE A 56 -6.84 -23.00 -8.48
CA ILE A 56 -6.32 -24.20 -9.15
C ILE A 56 -4.98 -24.60 -8.56
N SER A 57 -4.11 -23.64 -8.27
CA SER A 57 -2.78 -23.92 -7.73
C SER A 57 -2.83 -24.38 -6.26
N ILE A 58 -3.75 -23.86 -5.46
CA ILE A 58 -4.02 -24.37 -4.11
C ILE A 58 -4.44 -25.85 -4.19
N LEU A 59 -5.42 -26.15 -5.05
CA LEU A 59 -5.92 -27.51 -5.23
C LEU A 59 -4.81 -28.45 -5.71
N PHE A 60 -3.99 -28.00 -6.67
CA PHE A 60 -2.86 -28.78 -7.17
C PHE A 60 -1.86 -29.13 -6.06
N VAL A 61 -1.48 -28.16 -5.22
CA VAL A 61 -0.56 -28.41 -4.09
C VAL A 61 -1.16 -29.33 -3.03
N LEU A 62 -2.45 -29.18 -2.73
CA LEU A 62 -3.13 -30.09 -1.81
C LEU A 62 -3.14 -31.52 -2.35
N ILE A 63 -3.42 -31.70 -3.65
CA ILE A 63 -3.44 -33.00 -4.31
C ILE A 63 -2.01 -33.59 -4.33
N SER A 64 -1.01 -32.84 -4.81
CA SER A 64 0.37 -33.36 -4.94
C SER A 64 0.95 -33.74 -3.58
N ASN A 65 0.72 -32.93 -2.55
CA ASN A 65 1.24 -33.21 -1.22
C ASN A 65 0.48 -34.35 -0.54
N SER A 66 -0.82 -34.52 -0.82
CA SER A 66 -1.56 -35.69 -0.35
C SER A 66 -1.01 -36.99 -0.96
N SER A 67 -0.69 -37.00 -2.26
CA SER A 67 -0.08 -38.16 -2.91
C SER A 67 1.33 -38.46 -2.38
N TYR A 68 2.13 -37.43 -2.13
CA TYR A 68 3.47 -37.58 -1.58
C TYR A 68 3.44 -38.09 -0.13
N TYR A 69 2.52 -37.58 0.68
CA TYR A 69 2.30 -38.02 2.06
C TYR A 69 1.87 -39.49 2.15
N ILE A 70 1.04 -39.96 1.21
CA ILE A 70 0.64 -41.37 1.11
C ILE A 70 1.83 -42.29 0.77
N GLN A 71 2.78 -41.80 -0.02
CA GLN A 71 3.93 -42.59 -0.49
C GLN A 71 5.14 -42.59 0.45
N SER A 72 5.42 -41.46 1.13
CA SER A 72 6.67 -41.26 1.88
C SER A 72 6.57 -41.49 3.39
N GLY A 73 5.36 -41.72 3.92
CA GLY A 73 5.13 -41.77 5.36
C GLY A 73 5.12 -40.37 6.00
N TYR A 74 4.76 -40.31 7.28
CA TYR A 74 4.51 -39.05 7.99
C TYR A 74 5.80 -38.23 8.16
N SER A 75 5.99 -37.20 7.33
CA SER A 75 7.03 -36.19 7.54
C SER A 75 6.39 -34.92 8.11
N PRO A 76 6.75 -34.49 9.34
CA PRO A 76 6.22 -33.27 9.94
C PRO A 76 6.52 -32.02 9.10
N ASN A 77 7.49 -32.08 8.19
CA ASN A 77 7.81 -30.99 7.25
C ASN A 77 6.73 -30.81 6.16
N ILE A 78 6.06 -31.87 5.70
CA ILE A 78 5.05 -31.78 4.63
C ILE A 78 3.79 -31.06 5.11
N VAL A 79 3.25 -31.48 6.26
CA VAL A 79 2.04 -30.87 6.86
C VAL A 79 2.24 -29.38 7.02
N THR A 80 3.44 -29.00 7.45
CA THR A 80 3.70 -27.61 7.73
C THR A 80 3.88 -26.80 6.45
N ILE A 81 4.58 -27.30 5.43
CA ILE A 81 4.63 -26.66 4.10
C ILE A 81 3.21 -26.42 3.54
N VAL A 82 2.31 -27.41 3.67
CA VAL A 82 0.91 -27.30 3.23
C VAL A 82 0.16 -26.18 3.97
N ILE A 83 0.27 -26.10 5.30
CA ILE A 83 -0.42 -25.07 6.09
C ILE A 83 0.08 -23.66 5.72
N LEU A 84 1.40 -23.48 5.59
CA LEU A 84 1.96 -22.18 5.23
C LEU A 84 1.53 -21.76 3.83
N TYR A 85 1.60 -22.67 2.86
CA TYR A 85 1.14 -22.42 1.51
C TYR A 85 -0.34 -22.04 1.50
N PHE A 86 -1.19 -22.83 2.15
CA PHE A 86 -2.62 -22.54 2.24
C PHE A 86 -2.92 -21.18 2.89
N SER A 87 -2.21 -20.81 3.97
CA SER A 87 -2.38 -19.52 4.63
C SER A 87 -2.00 -18.32 3.74
N LEU A 88 -0.90 -18.45 2.98
CA LEU A 88 -0.45 -17.40 2.07
C LEU A 88 -1.38 -17.29 0.85
N SER A 89 -1.76 -18.43 0.25
CA SER A 89 -2.65 -18.44 -0.91
C SER A 89 -4.05 -17.92 -0.55
N SER A 90 -4.59 -18.29 0.61
CA SER A 90 -5.90 -17.78 1.07
C SER A 90 -5.86 -16.27 1.35
N SER A 91 -4.76 -15.77 1.89
CA SER A 91 -4.54 -14.32 2.08
C SER A 91 -4.48 -13.58 0.74
N ALA A 92 -3.73 -14.10 -0.24
CA ALA A 92 -3.65 -13.52 -1.58
C ALA A 92 -5.01 -13.57 -2.30
N LEU A 93 -5.72 -14.69 -2.22
CA LEU A 93 -7.05 -14.85 -2.79
C LEU A 93 -8.04 -13.85 -2.17
N SER A 94 -8.03 -13.72 -0.84
CA SER A 94 -8.84 -12.73 -0.11
C SER A 94 -8.54 -11.30 -0.59
N ALA A 95 -7.27 -10.98 -0.84
CA ALA A 95 -6.89 -9.67 -1.35
C ALA A 95 -7.41 -9.42 -2.78
N VAL A 96 -7.23 -10.35 -3.71
CA VAL A 96 -7.73 -10.22 -5.09
C VAL A 96 -9.26 -10.13 -5.12
N ILE A 97 -9.96 -10.98 -4.36
CA ILE A 97 -11.42 -10.91 -4.18
C ILE A 97 -11.84 -9.57 -3.59
N GLY A 98 -11.11 -9.10 -2.56
CA GLY A 98 -11.31 -7.80 -1.94
C GLY A 98 -11.22 -6.66 -2.96
N CYS A 99 -10.24 -6.70 -3.86
CA CYS A 99 -10.10 -5.74 -4.95
C CYS A 99 -11.29 -5.78 -5.92
N ILE A 100 -11.82 -6.97 -6.25
CA ILE A 100 -13.00 -7.11 -7.11
C ILE A 100 -14.25 -6.54 -6.44
N ILE A 101 -14.51 -6.90 -5.17
CA ILE A 101 -15.71 -6.51 -4.43
C ILE A 101 -15.67 -5.01 -4.09
N LYS A 102 -14.55 -4.53 -3.53
CA LYS A 102 -14.39 -3.14 -3.06
C LYS A 102 -13.93 -2.19 -4.16
N ARG A 103 -13.90 -2.59 -5.44
CA ARG A 103 -13.39 -1.79 -6.57
C ARG A 103 -13.91 -0.35 -6.63
N LYS A 104 -15.19 -0.12 -6.33
CA LYS A 104 -15.78 1.23 -6.32
C LYS A 104 -15.20 2.09 -5.20
N ARG A 105 -15.03 1.53 -4.00
CA ARG A 105 -14.40 2.23 -2.86
C ARG A 105 -12.93 2.51 -3.14
N LEU A 106 -12.22 1.55 -3.73
CA LEU A 106 -10.82 1.71 -4.08
C LEU A 106 -10.62 2.80 -5.15
N LEU A 107 -11.54 2.92 -6.12
CA LEU A 107 -11.56 4.04 -7.06
C LEU A 107 -11.77 5.38 -6.34
N ILE A 108 -12.77 5.48 -5.46
CA ILE A 108 -13.06 6.69 -4.68
C ILE A 108 -11.86 7.08 -3.81
N LEU A 109 -11.20 6.10 -3.19
CA LEU A 109 -9.99 6.31 -2.40
C LEU A 109 -8.88 6.93 -3.26
N LEU A 110 -8.59 6.35 -4.43
CA LEU A 110 -7.58 6.87 -5.35
C LEU A 110 -7.92 8.28 -5.83
N GLU A 111 -9.19 8.55 -6.16
CA GLU A 111 -9.63 9.90 -6.53
C GLU A 111 -9.48 10.90 -5.39
N ASN A 112 -9.78 10.51 -4.15
CA ASN A 112 -9.64 11.36 -2.98
C ASN A 112 -8.17 11.67 -2.68
N ILE A 113 -7.29 10.67 -2.79
CA ILE A 113 -5.83 10.86 -2.68
C ILE A 113 -5.36 11.85 -3.76
N LEU A 114 -5.77 11.65 -5.02
CA LEU A 114 -5.39 12.52 -6.12
C LEU A 114 -5.88 13.96 -5.93
N LYS A 115 -7.15 14.16 -5.54
CA LYS A 115 -7.71 15.49 -5.24
C LYS A 115 -6.99 16.17 -4.09
N PHE A 116 -6.66 15.41 -3.04
CA PHE A 116 -5.90 15.94 -1.92
C PHE A 116 -4.50 16.36 -2.37
N GLU A 117 -3.83 15.52 -3.15
CA GLU A 117 -2.47 15.80 -3.63
C GLU A 117 -2.42 17.02 -4.55
N THR A 118 -3.37 17.18 -5.47
CA THR A 118 -3.41 18.37 -6.34
C THR A 118 -3.61 19.66 -5.53
N GLN A 119 -4.47 19.63 -4.51
CA GLN A 119 -4.64 20.75 -3.58
C GLN A 119 -3.36 21.02 -2.78
N PHE A 120 -2.73 19.97 -2.24
CA PHE A 120 -1.62 20.10 -1.31
C PHE A 120 -0.30 20.52 -2.00
N TYR A 121 0.04 19.95 -3.15
CA TYR A 121 1.31 20.22 -3.84
C TYR A 121 1.40 21.63 -4.42
N SER A 122 0.27 22.25 -4.76
CA SER A 122 0.25 23.63 -5.23
C SER A 122 0.89 24.62 -4.24
N HIS A 123 1.00 24.24 -2.95
CA HIS A 123 1.49 25.10 -1.88
C HIS A 123 2.82 24.65 -1.24
N ASN A 124 3.37 23.47 -1.60
CA ASN A 124 4.53 22.90 -0.89
C ASN A 124 5.50 22.14 -1.81
N SER A 125 6.43 22.86 -2.43
CA SER A 125 7.47 22.28 -3.31
C SER A 125 8.44 21.32 -2.60
N LYS A 126 8.74 21.56 -1.32
CA LYS A 126 9.61 20.67 -0.50
C LYS A 126 9.04 19.27 -0.36
N MET A 127 7.72 19.13 -0.37
CA MET A 127 7.08 17.82 -0.28
C MET A 127 7.29 16.97 -1.53
N ILE A 128 7.41 17.61 -2.70
CA ILE A 128 7.66 16.89 -3.96
C ILE A 128 9.00 16.17 -3.90
N GLN A 129 10.04 16.81 -3.36
CA GLN A 129 11.36 16.21 -3.22
C GLN A 129 11.36 15.05 -2.20
N PHE A 130 10.72 15.25 -1.05
CA PHE A 130 10.65 14.22 -0.01
C PHE A 130 9.85 12.98 -0.45
N ASN A 131 8.73 13.18 -1.14
CA ASN A 131 7.95 12.06 -1.69
C ASN A 131 8.68 11.31 -2.80
N ARG A 132 9.62 11.95 -3.52
CA ARG A 132 10.50 11.24 -4.46
C ARG A 132 11.48 10.32 -3.72
N PHE A 133 12.03 10.78 -2.61
CA PHE A 133 12.95 9.97 -1.80
C PHE A 133 12.27 8.74 -1.23
N ILE A 134 11.12 8.91 -0.56
CA ILE A 134 10.35 7.77 -0.02
C ILE A 134 10.01 6.77 -1.14
N LYS A 135 9.52 7.25 -2.28
CA LYS A 135 9.19 6.37 -3.42
C LYS A 135 10.40 5.62 -3.96
N PHE A 136 11.58 6.23 -3.95
CA PHE A 136 12.81 5.59 -4.38
C PHE A 136 13.26 4.50 -3.40
N GLU A 137 13.22 4.78 -2.10
CA GLU A 137 13.50 3.78 -1.06
C GLU A 137 12.57 2.58 -1.18
N LEU A 138 11.28 2.81 -1.38
CA LEU A 138 10.29 1.77 -1.57
C LEU A 138 10.48 0.97 -2.85
N LEU A 139 10.93 1.61 -3.93
CA LEU A 139 11.29 0.93 -5.18
C LEU A 139 12.48 -0.01 -4.95
N ILE A 140 13.51 0.44 -4.23
CA ILE A 140 14.65 -0.40 -3.85
C ILE A 140 14.17 -1.58 -3.01
N THR A 141 13.33 -1.33 -2.00
CA THR A 141 12.76 -2.39 -1.16
C THR A 141 11.98 -3.41 -2.00
N TYR A 142 11.14 -2.94 -2.93
CA TYR A 142 10.41 -3.83 -3.85
C TYR A 142 11.35 -4.69 -4.70
N ILE A 143 12.37 -4.09 -5.30
CA ILE A 143 13.37 -4.81 -6.10
C ILE A 143 14.10 -5.85 -5.24
N SER A 144 14.53 -5.46 -4.03
CA SER A 144 15.25 -6.35 -3.12
C SER A 144 14.41 -7.57 -2.70
N ILE A 145 13.13 -7.36 -2.36
CA ILE A 145 12.21 -8.44 -2.00
C ILE A 145 11.92 -9.36 -3.20
N THR A 146 11.80 -8.77 -4.40
CA THR A 146 11.59 -9.55 -5.62
C THR A 146 12.82 -10.41 -5.93
N LEU A 147 14.03 -9.85 -5.82
CA LEU A 147 15.28 -10.60 -6.01
C LEU A 147 15.46 -11.69 -4.96
N LEU A 148 15.15 -11.40 -3.69
CA LEU A 148 15.18 -12.40 -2.61
C LEU A 148 14.21 -13.54 -2.90
N SER A 149 13.01 -13.23 -3.38
CA SER A 149 12.01 -14.23 -3.78
C SER A 149 12.51 -15.08 -4.93
N ILE A 150 13.15 -14.48 -5.95
CA ILE A 150 13.75 -15.21 -7.08
C ILE A 150 14.88 -16.12 -6.62
N TYR A 151 15.72 -15.65 -5.71
CA TYR A 151 16.80 -16.44 -5.14
C TYR A 151 16.28 -17.65 -4.35
N ASP A 152 15.21 -17.44 -3.56
CA ASP A 152 14.53 -18.51 -2.84
C ASP A 152 14.03 -19.60 -3.82
N ILE A 153 13.41 -19.22 -4.95
CA ILE A 153 13.03 -20.18 -6.02
C ILE A 153 14.19 -21.01 -6.46
N TRP A 154 15.30 -20.34 -6.75
CA TRP A 154 16.45 -20.99 -7.36
C TRP A 154 17.03 -22.03 -6.41
N LEU A 155 17.19 -21.67 -5.13
CA LEU A 155 17.60 -22.61 -4.08
C LEU A 155 16.63 -23.79 -3.97
N TRP A 156 15.35 -23.52 -3.76
CA TRP A 156 14.38 -24.59 -3.53
C TRP A 156 14.14 -25.47 -4.76
N GLY A 157 14.21 -24.90 -5.96
CA GLY A 157 14.14 -25.63 -7.23
C GLY A 157 15.27 -26.65 -7.36
N ILE A 158 16.50 -26.27 -6.97
CA ILE A 158 17.65 -27.18 -6.93
C ILE A 158 17.43 -28.32 -5.93
N TYR A 159 16.97 -28.01 -4.72
CA TYR A 159 16.86 -29.00 -3.64
C TYR A 159 15.68 -29.96 -3.77
N TYR A 160 14.54 -29.52 -4.32
CA TYR A 160 13.28 -30.29 -4.24
C TYR A 160 12.68 -30.71 -5.58
N HIS A 161 13.30 -30.35 -6.72
CA HIS A 161 12.94 -30.83 -8.07
C HIS A 161 11.46 -30.63 -8.48
N SER A 162 10.71 -29.73 -7.83
CA SER A 162 9.28 -29.50 -8.07
C SER A 162 8.96 -28.10 -8.63
N GLU A 163 9.44 -27.79 -9.83
CA GLU A 163 9.45 -26.44 -10.42
C GLU A 163 8.09 -25.71 -10.43
N LEU A 164 6.98 -26.42 -10.65
CA LEU A 164 5.65 -25.80 -10.79
C LEU A 164 5.07 -25.27 -9.46
N ASN A 165 5.30 -25.96 -8.35
CA ASN A 165 4.85 -25.51 -7.02
C ASN A 165 5.58 -24.23 -6.58
N PHE A 166 6.83 -24.06 -7.05
CA PHE A 166 7.65 -22.90 -6.72
C PHE A 166 7.24 -21.64 -7.46
N LEU A 167 6.92 -21.72 -8.76
CA LEU A 167 6.42 -20.55 -9.50
C LEU A 167 5.15 -19.95 -8.87
N HIS A 168 4.26 -20.81 -8.38
CA HIS A 168 3.05 -20.34 -7.71
C HIS A 168 3.33 -19.68 -6.35
N TYR A 169 4.18 -20.30 -5.53
CA TYR A 169 4.60 -19.74 -4.24
C TYR A 169 5.13 -18.31 -4.39
N VAL A 170 5.93 -18.08 -5.43
CA VAL A 170 6.52 -16.77 -5.75
C VAL A 170 5.47 -15.78 -6.19
N PHE A 171 4.58 -16.21 -7.07
CA PHE A 171 3.51 -15.35 -7.53
C PHE A 171 2.66 -14.85 -6.36
N ILE A 172 2.31 -15.73 -5.41
CA ILE A 172 1.67 -15.33 -4.16
C ILE A 172 2.55 -14.35 -3.38
N HIS A 173 3.83 -14.65 -3.22
CA HIS A 173 4.72 -13.83 -2.42
C HIS A 173 4.91 -12.43 -3.02
N ILE A 174 4.97 -12.31 -4.34
CA ILE A 174 4.97 -11.05 -5.08
C ILE A 174 3.67 -10.29 -4.85
N ILE A 175 2.50 -10.95 -4.96
CA ILE A 175 1.19 -10.32 -4.67
C ILE A 175 1.17 -9.73 -3.25
N MET A 176 1.55 -10.53 -2.26
CA MET A 176 1.50 -10.12 -0.85
C MET A 176 2.52 -9.03 -0.53
N SER A 177 3.73 -9.12 -1.09
CA SER A 177 4.77 -8.10 -0.96
C SER A 177 4.33 -6.79 -1.60
N THR A 178 3.73 -6.85 -2.79
CA THR A 178 3.17 -5.67 -3.48
C THR A 178 2.10 -5.01 -2.63
N LEU A 179 1.14 -5.76 -2.10
CA LEU A 179 0.10 -5.22 -1.22
C LEU A 179 0.66 -4.56 0.05
N THR A 180 1.64 -5.21 0.67
CA THR A 180 2.24 -4.73 1.92
C THR A 180 3.03 -3.45 1.69
N ILE A 181 3.84 -3.42 0.64
CA ILE A 181 4.57 -2.22 0.22
C ILE A 181 3.55 -1.11 -0.06
N GLU A 182 2.52 -1.35 -0.87
CA GLU A 182 1.52 -0.33 -1.21
C GLU A 182 0.82 0.27 0.01
N TYR A 183 0.38 -0.58 0.93
CA TYR A 183 -0.24 -0.09 2.14
C TYR A 183 0.71 0.74 2.98
N THR A 184 1.93 0.24 3.17
CA THR A 184 2.99 0.93 3.93
C THR A 184 3.28 2.30 3.30
N ASN A 185 3.35 2.36 1.97
CA ASN A 185 3.55 3.59 1.21
C ASN A 185 2.46 4.60 1.50
N ILE A 186 1.19 4.18 1.42
CA ILE A 186 0.06 5.07 1.64
C ILE A 186 0.05 5.58 3.08
N ILE A 187 0.35 4.72 4.06
CA ILE A 187 0.43 5.12 5.47
C ILE A 187 1.54 6.14 5.70
N TYR A 188 2.77 5.86 5.27
CA TYR A 188 3.90 6.77 5.47
C TYR A 188 3.64 8.12 4.79
N LEU A 189 3.16 8.10 3.54
CA LEU A 189 2.80 9.32 2.83
C LEU A 189 1.71 10.11 3.57
N ASN A 190 0.70 9.44 4.14
CA ASN A 190 -0.35 10.12 4.92
C ASN A 190 0.19 10.68 6.24
N TYR A 191 1.03 9.94 6.94
CA TYR A 191 1.71 10.38 8.16
C TYR A 191 2.53 11.65 7.91
N ASP A 192 3.31 11.69 6.83
CA ASP A 192 4.11 12.86 6.50
C ASP A 192 3.25 14.05 6.05
N LYS A 193 2.13 13.80 5.36
CA LYS A 193 1.13 14.83 5.06
C LYS A 193 0.59 15.45 6.36
N PHE A 194 0.24 14.63 7.36
CA PHE A 194 -0.19 15.13 8.68
C PHE A 194 0.91 15.94 9.36
N LYS A 195 2.14 15.42 9.40
CA LYS A 195 3.29 16.11 10.00
C LYS A 195 3.53 17.48 9.37
N LEU A 196 3.48 17.58 8.04
CA LEU A 196 3.68 18.85 7.33
C LEU A 196 2.56 19.85 7.60
N ILE A 197 1.31 19.40 7.64
CA ILE A 197 0.15 20.22 7.99
C ILE A 197 0.28 20.76 9.42
N ASN A 198 0.70 19.92 10.36
CA ASN A 198 0.90 20.34 11.75
C ASN A 198 2.07 21.33 11.88
N LEU A 199 3.17 21.12 11.15
CA LEU A 199 4.30 22.04 11.14
C LEU A 199 3.94 23.40 10.50
N SER A 200 3.13 23.42 9.45
CA SER A 200 2.69 24.69 8.84
C SER A 200 1.79 25.47 9.79
N LEU A 201 0.89 24.78 10.49
CA LEU A 201 0.05 25.39 11.52
C LEU A 201 0.89 26.02 12.65
N VAL A 202 1.86 25.28 13.21
CA VAL A 202 2.72 25.79 14.28
C VAL A 202 3.49 27.02 13.83
N LYS A 203 4.00 27.05 12.59
CA LYS A 203 4.68 28.23 12.03
C LYS A 203 3.75 29.43 11.88
N ASP A 204 2.54 29.22 11.38
CA ASP A 204 1.55 30.28 11.22
C ASP A 204 1.10 30.85 12.57
N ILE A 205 0.90 30.00 13.59
CA ILE A 205 0.57 30.44 14.96
C ILE A 205 1.74 31.22 15.57
N LYS A 206 2.98 30.70 15.51
CA LYS A 206 4.15 31.40 16.04
C LYS A 206 4.33 32.77 15.39
N LYS A 207 4.18 32.86 14.07
CA LYS A 207 4.23 34.13 13.34
C LYS A 207 3.15 35.11 13.82
N TYR A 208 1.95 34.61 14.11
CA TYR A 208 0.87 35.44 14.64
C TYR A 208 1.14 35.92 16.07
N CYS A 209 1.62 35.04 16.96
CA CYS A 209 1.98 35.39 18.35
C CYS A 209 3.12 36.43 18.40
N GLN A 210 4.20 36.22 17.66
CA GLN A 210 5.31 37.19 17.58
C GLN A 210 4.84 38.57 17.11
N LEU A 211 3.86 38.62 16.20
CA LEU A 211 3.30 39.88 15.74
C LEU A 211 2.41 40.55 16.79
N ILE A 212 1.70 39.78 17.63
CA ILE A 212 0.92 40.33 18.75
C ILE A 212 1.85 41.00 19.77
N ASP A 213 2.93 40.33 20.15
CA ASP A 213 3.92 40.86 21.10
C ASP A 213 4.46 42.22 20.63
N ILE A 214 4.78 42.34 19.34
CA ILE A 214 5.26 43.60 18.73
C ILE A 214 4.15 44.68 18.72
N THR A 215 2.90 44.34 18.44
CA THR A 215 1.80 45.32 18.38
C THR A 215 1.30 45.76 19.75
N SER A 216 1.45 44.93 20.78
CA SER A 216 1.09 45.29 22.17
C SER A 216 1.96 46.41 22.75
N TYR A 217 3.14 46.62 22.16
CA TYR A 217 4.07 47.69 22.52
C TYR A 217 3.78 49.02 21.79
N ASN A 218 3.06 48.99 20.66
CA ASN A 218 2.70 50.16 19.85
C ASN A 218 1.18 50.37 19.86
N ILE A 219 0.65 50.75 21.02
CA ILE A 219 -0.76 51.01 21.25
C ILE A 219 -1.14 52.36 20.61
N SER A 220 -1.58 52.32 19.36
CA SER A 220 -2.53 53.31 18.80
C SER A 220 -2.91 53.07 17.33
N ILE A 221 -2.27 52.14 16.61
CA ILE A 221 -2.47 52.05 15.16
C ILE A 221 -3.38 50.86 14.77
N ASN A 222 -4.66 51.22 14.64
CA ASN A 222 -5.62 50.76 13.62
C ASN A 222 -6.31 49.38 13.83
N ASN A 223 -7.43 49.39 14.54
CA ASN A 223 -8.34 48.25 14.80
C ASN A 223 -8.70 47.45 13.53
N ASN A 224 -8.81 48.11 12.37
CA ASN A 224 -9.15 47.47 11.10
C ASN A 224 -8.08 46.48 10.62
N TYR A 225 -6.79 46.74 10.88
CA TYR A 225 -5.71 45.81 10.50
C TYR A 225 -5.65 44.58 11.39
N GLN A 226 -6.01 44.70 12.68
CA GLN A 226 -6.08 43.56 13.60
C GLN A 226 -7.26 42.64 13.25
N GLU A 227 -8.43 43.20 12.96
CA GLU A 227 -9.61 42.47 12.47
C GLU A 227 -9.32 41.67 11.19
N LEU A 228 -8.69 42.32 10.19
CA LEU A 228 -8.36 41.67 8.92
C LEU A 228 -7.33 40.53 9.08
N ARG A 229 -6.38 40.67 10.02
CA ARG A 229 -5.43 39.61 10.39
C ARG A 229 -6.10 38.44 11.10
N LYS A 230 -7.04 38.72 12.03
CA LYS A 230 -7.83 37.70 12.72
C LYS A 230 -8.69 36.91 11.73
N MET A 231 -9.35 37.58 10.79
CA MET A 231 -10.09 36.96 9.69
C MET A 231 -9.19 36.02 8.86
N ASN A 232 -7.97 36.46 8.52
CA ASN A 232 -6.99 35.64 7.80
C ASN A 232 -6.49 34.43 8.61
N LEU A 233 -6.30 34.57 9.92
CA LEU A 233 -5.95 33.43 10.78
C LEU A 233 -7.10 32.41 10.85
N ILE A 234 -8.34 32.88 11.02
CA ILE A 234 -9.53 32.04 11.06
C ILE A 234 -9.71 31.29 9.74
N SER A 235 -9.51 31.95 8.60
CA SER A 235 -9.62 31.29 7.29
C SER A 235 -8.54 30.21 7.10
N LYS A 236 -7.30 30.48 7.54
CA LYS A 236 -6.21 29.49 7.57
C LYS A 236 -6.51 28.31 8.49
N LEU A 237 -7.01 28.54 9.70
CA LEU A 237 -7.41 27.49 10.64
C LEU A 237 -8.55 26.62 10.08
N ARG A 238 -9.53 27.23 9.43
CA ARG A 238 -10.59 26.50 8.72
C ARG A 238 -10.03 25.64 7.61
N ASN A 239 -9.08 26.16 6.82
CA ASN A 239 -8.43 25.39 5.77
C ASN A 239 -7.62 24.22 6.34
N PHE A 240 -6.84 24.45 7.40
CA PHE A 240 -6.12 23.42 8.13
C PHE A 240 -7.05 22.29 8.57
N ARG A 241 -8.16 22.63 9.23
CA ARG A 241 -9.15 21.67 9.71
C ARG A 241 -9.72 20.84 8.56
N ARG A 242 -10.01 21.46 7.42
CA ARG A 242 -10.48 20.76 6.21
C ARG A 242 -9.45 19.77 5.67
N LEU A 243 -8.17 20.17 5.58
CA LEU A 243 -7.11 19.28 5.12
C LEU A 243 -6.90 18.09 6.08
N HIS A 244 -6.93 18.35 7.39
CA HIS A 244 -6.79 17.31 8.41
C HIS A 244 -7.95 16.29 8.35
N TYR A 245 -9.20 16.75 8.21
CA TYR A 245 -10.33 15.84 8.03
C TYR A 245 -10.24 15.07 6.71
N SER A 246 -9.77 15.69 5.63
CA SER A 246 -9.61 14.99 4.36
C SER A 246 -8.57 13.86 4.47
N LEU A 247 -7.45 14.11 5.14
CA LEU A 247 -6.44 13.07 5.38
C LEU A 247 -6.93 11.97 6.30
N HIS A 248 -7.68 12.34 7.34
CA HIS A 248 -8.29 11.37 8.24
C HIS A 248 -9.25 10.45 7.47
N ASN A 249 -10.12 11.02 6.65
CA ASN A 249 -11.05 10.25 5.80
C ASN A 249 -10.30 9.35 4.81
N ILE A 250 -9.22 9.83 4.19
CA ILE A 250 -8.37 9.00 3.34
C ILE A 250 -7.79 7.83 4.16
N SER A 251 -7.25 8.09 5.35
CA SER A 251 -6.64 7.06 6.19
C SER A 251 -7.65 6.00 6.64
N ASP A 252 -8.86 6.42 7.01
CA ASP A 252 -9.96 5.53 7.35
C ASP A 252 -10.38 4.66 6.15
N GLU A 253 -10.50 5.24 4.95
CA GLU A 253 -10.79 4.48 3.73
C GLU A 253 -9.68 3.49 3.35
N VAL A 254 -8.41 3.85 3.53
CA VAL A 254 -7.27 2.93 3.35
C VAL A 254 -7.42 1.73 4.30
N ASN A 255 -7.74 1.98 5.56
CA ASN A 255 -7.91 0.91 6.55
C ASN A 255 -9.11 0.02 6.22
N LYS A 256 -10.24 0.59 5.78
CA LYS A 256 -11.41 -0.19 5.32
C LYS A 256 -11.12 -1.03 4.09
N VAL A 257 -10.23 -0.58 3.21
CA VAL A 257 -9.88 -1.29 1.97
C VAL A 257 -8.88 -2.41 2.24
N PHE A 258 -7.81 -2.14 2.99
CA PHE A 258 -6.65 -3.04 3.12
C PHE A 258 -6.45 -3.65 4.52
N GLY A 259 -7.01 -3.06 5.58
CA GLY A 259 -6.63 -3.37 6.96
C GLY A 259 -6.81 -4.83 7.36
N ILE A 260 -7.91 -5.46 6.94
CA ILE A 260 -8.16 -6.89 7.21
C ILE A 260 -7.15 -7.77 6.47
N GLN A 261 -6.83 -7.45 5.23
CA GLN A 261 -5.90 -8.24 4.41
C GLN A 261 -4.49 -8.20 4.98
N ILE A 262 -4.06 -7.04 5.49
CA ILE A 262 -2.75 -6.90 6.12
C ILE A 262 -2.72 -7.60 7.47
N LEU A 263 -3.80 -7.55 8.24
CA LEU A 263 -3.90 -8.30 9.48
C LEU A 263 -3.71 -9.80 9.22
N PHE A 264 -4.38 -10.37 8.21
CA PHE A 264 -4.20 -11.77 7.83
C PHE A 264 -2.79 -12.06 7.32
N PHE A 265 -2.18 -11.13 6.58
CA PHE A 265 -0.80 -11.27 6.13
C PHE A 265 0.19 -11.32 7.30
N VAL A 266 0.09 -10.37 8.23
CA VAL A 266 0.93 -10.32 9.44
C VAL A 266 0.74 -11.57 10.28
N LEU A 267 -0.50 -12.04 10.45
CA LEU A 267 -0.80 -13.27 11.15
C LEU A 267 -0.15 -14.49 10.46
N SER A 268 -0.27 -14.59 9.14
CA SER A 268 0.33 -15.67 8.36
C SER A 268 1.86 -15.66 8.46
N PHE A 269 2.46 -14.48 8.44
CA PHE A 269 3.91 -14.31 8.59
C PHE A 269 4.38 -14.66 10.01
N PHE A 270 3.64 -14.24 11.03
CA PHE A 270 3.92 -14.60 12.43
C PHE A 270 3.86 -16.10 12.66
N ILE A 271 2.83 -16.77 12.11
CA ILE A 271 2.71 -18.24 12.14
C ILE A 271 3.93 -18.86 11.43
N GLY A 272 4.32 -18.34 10.26
CA GLY A 272 5.49 -18.81 9.52
C GLY A 272 6.79 -18.71 10.32
N ILE A 273 7.07 -17.54 10.92
CA ILE A 273 8.27 -17.32 11.74
C ILE A 273 8.27 -18.25 12.96
N THR A 274 7.18 -18.24 13.74
CA THR A 274 7.09 -19.03 14.98
C THR A 274 7.36 -20.50 14.69
N ARG A 275 6.85 -20.98 13.56
CA ARG A 275 7.05 -22.34 13.11
C ARG A 275 8.47 -22.62 12.64
N ASN A 276 9.07 -21.72 11.86
CA ASN A 276 10.46 -21.88 11.43
C ASN A 276 11.41 -21.93 12.63
N ILE A 277 11.17 -21.10 13.65
CA ILE A 277 11.90 -21.14 14.91
C ILE A 277 11.73 -22.50 15.59
N TYR A 278 10.48 -22.98 15.72
CA TYR A 278 10.20 -24.29 16.32
C TYR A 278 10.97 -25.42 15.64
N TYR A 279 10.94 -25.50 14.30
CA TYR A 279 11.64 -26.57 13.57
C TYR A 279 13.15 -26.41 13.62
N SER A 280 13.66 -25.19 13.59
CA SER A 280 15.11 -24.95 13.74
C SER A 280 15.60 -25.42 15.10
N LEU A 281 14.84 -25.13 16.17
CA LEU A 281 15.15 -25.62 17.51
C LEU A 281 15.01 -27.13 17.62
N TYR A 282 13.95 -27.72 17.07
CA TYR A 282 13.75 -29.16 17.07
C TYR A 282 14.88 -29.91 16.36
N PHE A 283 15.37 -29.37 15.23
CA PHE A 283 16.48 -29.95 14.49
C PHE A 283 17.78 -29.90 15.31
N VAL A 284 18.11 -28.73 15.85
CA VAL A 284 19.33 -28.53 16.67
C VAL A 284 19.32 -29.38 17.96
N LEU A 285 18.14 -29.67 18.52
CA LEU A 285 18.03 -30.43 19.78
C LEU A 285 18.02 -31.96 19.59
N ASN A 286 17.78 -32.45 18.37
CA ASN A 286 17.70 -33.88 18.08
C ASN A 286 18.84 -34.40 17.19
N GLU A 287 19.80 -33.54 16.83
CA GLU A 287 21.14 -33.91 16.36
C GLU A 287 22.14 -33.92 17.53
#